data_AF-A0AA44VQH8-F1
#
_entry.id   AF-A0AA44VQH8-F1
#
_cell.length_a   1.000
_cell.length_b   1.000
_cell.length_c   1.000
_cell.angle_alpha   90.00
_cell.angle_beta   90.00
_cell.angle_gamma   90.00
#
_symmetry.space_group_name_H-M   'P 1'
#
loop_
_entity.id
_entity.type
_entity.pdbx_description
1 polymer ?
#
loop_
_entity_poly.entity_id
_entity_poly.type
_entity_poly.pdbx_seq_one_letter_code
_entity_poly.pdbx_strand_id
1 'polypeptide(L)'
;MNKSLSLLLTTTALMSTPLMADTNKHEMVTKIQEQVSAWIDIQVTPQNSIIQKMVFNCEFYSATPYIKSPDGNESSSGSYLFYSHKGVLGTVTEPYTTQPLPELTMCLKEDFVITNQDEAQLLFEAIETVYPNYSMFDDNFPKEITKTPNGWQLIDGEIFDDKKGYVIETTPQGKVTKIIRSLNL
;
A
#
# COMPACT_ATOMS: atom_id res chain seq x y z
N MET A 1 -84.75 13.98 38.74
CA MET A 1 -83.57 14.49 39.48
C MET A 1 -82.39 13.56 39.22
N ASN A 2 -81.34 14.08 38.55
CA ASN A 2 -79.90 13.81 38.78
C ASN A 2 -79.44 12.34 38.92
N LYS A 3 -78.59 11.78 38.05
CA LYS A 3 -77.30 12.30 37.56
C LYS A 3 -76.85 11.55 36.29
N SER A 4 -76.28 12.31 35.36
CA SER A 4 -75.48 11.83 34.24
C SER A 4 -74.15 11.27 34.76
N LEU A 5 -73.80 10.03 34.41
CA LEU A 5 -72.46 9.47 34.64
C LEU A 5 -71.71 9.50 33.32
N SER A 6 -70.88 10.53 33.16
CA SER A 6 -70.00 10.72 32.01
C SER A 6 -68.82 9.74 32.15
N LEU A 7 -68.74 8.72 31.30
CA LEU A 7 -67.53 7.90 31.16
C LEU A 7 -66.47 8.73 30.41
N LEU A 8 -65.43 9.19 31.12
CA LEU A 8 -64.25 9.75 30.49
C LEU A 8 -63.45 8.61 29.83
N LEU A 9 -63.36 8.61 28.49
CA LEU A 9 -62.29 7.92 27.78
C LEU A 9 -61.00 8.70 28.01
N THR A 10 -60.10 8.18 28.84
CA THR A 10 -58.70 8.60 28.85
C THR A 10 -57.98 7.91 27.70
N THR A 11 -57.93 8.56 26.55
CA THR A 11 -56.95 8.24 25.51
C THR A 11 -55.56 8.63 26.04
N THR A 12 -54.83 7.66 26.57
CA THR A 12 -53.39 7.79 26.77
C THR A 12 -52.74 7.92 25.40
N ALA A 13 -52.35 9.14 25.04
CA ALA A 13 -51.42 9.36 23.94
C ALA A 13 -50.12 8.64 24.30
N LEU A 14 -49.87 7.50 23.65
CA LEU A 14 -48.54 6.89 23.58
C LEU A 14 -47.62 7.91 22.91
N MET A 15 -46.86 8.62 23.74
CA MET A 15 -45.75 9.46 23.30
C MET A 15 -44.78 8.54 22.57
N SER A 16 -44.73 8.70 21.25
CA SER A 16 -43.71 8.12 20.39
C SER A 16 -42.34 8.66 20.79
N THR A 17 -41.55 7.85 21.51
CA THR A 17 -40.11 8.10 21.72
C THR A 17 -39.22 7.13 20.93
N PRO A 18 -39.34 6.99 19.59
CA PRO A 18 -38.31 6.29 18.83
C PRO A 18 -37.09 7.19 18.56
N LEU A 19 -37.23 8.52 18.60
CA LEU A 19 -36.14 9.42 18.17
C LEU A 19 -34.94 9.47 19.13
N MET A 20 -35.14 9.46 20.46
CA MET A 20 -34.05 9.67 21.42
C MET A 20 -33.16 8.44 21.66
N ALA A 21 -33.70 7.22 21.48
CA ALA A 21 -32.91 6.00 21.60
C ALA A 21 -31.92 5.85 20.43
N ASP A 22 -32.34 6.20 19.21
CA ASP A 22 -31.48 6.18 18.03
C ASP A 22 -30.39 7.26 18.08
N THR A 23 -30.70 8.46 18.60
CA THR A 23 -29.69 9.52 18.78
C THR A 23 -28.61 9.12 19.79
N ASN A 24 -28.98 8.52 20.93
CA ASN A 24 -28.03 8.07 21.95
C ASN A 24 -27.13 6.93 21.42
N LYS A 25 -27.70 6.01 20.64
CA LYS A 25 -26.93 4.95 19.97
C LYS A 25 -25.90 5.52 19.00
N HIS A 26 -26.28 6.52 18.18
CA HIS A 26 -25.36 7.15 17.24
C HIS A 26 -24.24 7.91 17.98
N GLU A 27 -24.57 8.64 19.04
CA GLU A 27 -23.59 9.34 19.87
C GLU A 27 -22.56 8.38 20.48
N MET A 28 -23.00 7.23 21.01
CA MET A 28 -22.09 6.21 21.53
C MET A 28 -21.19 5.60 20.46
N VAL A 29 -21.72 5.35 19.26
CA VAL A 29 -20.90 4.88 18.13
C VAL A 29 -19.80 5.89 17.79
N THR A 30 -20.12 7.18 17.71
CA THR A 30 -19.12 8.23 17.46
C THR A 30 -18.06 8.29 18.55
N LYS A 31 -18.44 8.26 19.83
CA LYS A 31 -17.47 8.26 20.94
C LYS A 31 -16.55 7.05 20.92
N ILE A 32 -17.07 5.86 20.58
CA ILE A 32 -16.25 4.66 20.43
C ILE A 32 -15.28 4.82 19.25
N GLN A 33 -15.74 5.34 18.11
CA GLN A 33 -14.87 5.57 16.95
C GLN A 33 -13.74 6.55 17.27
N GLU A 34 -14.05 7.70 17.89
CA GLU A 34 -13.05 8.67 18.31
C GLU A 34 -12.02 8.06 19.28
N GLN A 35 -12.50 7.30 20.26
CA GLN A 35 -11.63 6.64 21.24
C GLN A 35 -10.72 5.60 20.57
N VAL A 36 -11.25 4.75 19.70
CA VAL A 36 -10.47 3.72 18.99
C VAL A 36 -9.50 4.36 17.99
N SER A 37 -9.89 5.43 17.29
CA SER A 37 -9.00 6.16 16.40
C SER A 37 -7.82 6.79 17.13
N ALA A 38 -8.00 7.24 18.38
CA ALA A 38 -6.91 7.76 19.20
C ALA A 38 -5.88 6.69 19.63
N TRP A 39 -6.19 5.40 19.47
CA TRP A 39 -5.26 4.30 19.71
C TRP A 39 -4.36 4.00 18.52
N ILE A 40 -4.65 4.57 17.35
CA ILE A 40 -3.92 4.34 16.11
C ILE A 40 -2.85 5.43 15.96
N ASP A 41 -1.59 5.02 15.98
CA ASP A 41 -0.44 5.84 15.60
C ASP A 41 0.04 5.40 14.21
N ILE A 42 0.30 6.35 13.31
CA ILE A 42 0.78 6.04 11.95
C ILE A 42 2.16 6.68 11.80
N GLN A 43 3.19 5.83 11.73
CA GLN A 43 4.56 6.28 11.52
C GLN A 43 4.87 6.26 10.04
N VAL A 44 5.15 7.43 9.46
CA VAL A 44 5.52 7.59 8.06
C VAL A 44 7.02 7.83 7.96
N THR A 45 7.72 6.97 7.23
CA THR A 45 9.16 7.05 7.00
C THR A 45 9.43 7.27 5.51
N PRO A 46 10.11 8.36 5.11
CA PRO A 46 10.55 8.53 3.73
C PRO A 46 11.65 7.52 3.39
N GLN A 47 11.52 6.83 2.27
CA GLN A 47 12.57 6.00 1.70
C GLN A 47 13.49 6.92 0.89
N ASN A 48 14.62 7.31 1.49
CA ASN A 48 15.59 8.20 0.87
C ASN A 48 16.83 7.40 0.43
N SER A 49 16.89 7.03 -0.85
CA SER A 49 18.09 6.44 -1.45
C SER A 49 18.63 7.30 -2.60
N ILE A 50 19.96 7.44 -2.68
CA ILE A 50 20.62 8.13 -3.80
C ILE A 50 20.32 7.40 -5.11
N ILE A 51 20.34 6.07 -5.09
CA ILE A 51 20.08 5.22 -6.25
C ILE A 51 18.64 5.41 -6.75
N GLN A 52 17.65 5.49 -5.85
CA GLN A 52 16.27 5.84 -6.24
C GLN A 52 16.21 7.16 -6.97
N LYS A 53 16.88 8.20 -6.44
CA LYS A 53 16.89 9.54 -7.02
C LYS A 53 17.63 9.61 -8.35
N MET A 54 18.46 8.62 -8.68
CA MET A 54 19.09 8.53 -10.00
C MET A 54 18.10 8.03 -11.05
N VAL A 55 17.22 7.10 -10.69
CA VAL A 55 16.33 6.36 -11.61
C VAL A 55 14.90 6.90 -11.66
N PHE A 56 14.36 7.31 -10.52
CA PHE A 56 12.97 7.72 -10.33
C PHE A 56 12.82 9.22 -10.06
N ASN A 57 11.67 9.77 -10.44
CA ASN A 57 11.20 11.12 -10.14
C ASN A 57 10.14 11.15 -9.02
N CYS A 58 9.73 9.98 -8.51
CA CYS A 58 8.82 9.88 -7.37
C CYS A 58 9.59 9.92 -6.05
N GLU A 59 8.90 10.38 -5.00
CA GLU A 59 9.34 10.22 -3.61
C GLU A 59 8.62 9.01 -3.02
N PHE A 60 9.35 8.08 -2.41
CA PHE A 60 8.79 6.86 -1.85
C PHE A 60 8.72 6.93 -0.32
N TYR A 61 7.71 6.28 0.26
CA TYR A 61 7.46 6.27 1.69
C TYR A 61 6.98 4.90 2.14
N SER A 62 7.26 4.58 3.40
CA SER A 62 6.66 3.48 4.13
C SER A 62 5.80 4.06 5.25
N ALA A 63 4.57 3.56 5.41
CA ALA A 63 3.74 3.88 6.57
C ALA A 63 3.40 2.62 7.36
N THR A 64 3.67 2.66 8.66
CA THR A 64 3.42 1.55 9.58
C THR A 64 2.38 1.99 10.61
N PRO A 65 1.15 1.44 10.57
CA PRO A 65 0.17 1.67 11.61
C PRO A 65 0.50 0.82 12.84
N TYR A 66 0.38 1.45 14.00
CA TYR A 66 0.49 0.84 15.31
C TYR A 66 -0.82 1.04 16.06
N ILE A 67 -1.33 -0.01 16.69
CA ILE A 67 -2.49 0.03 17.56
C ILE A 67 -2.03 -0.16 19.00
N LYS A 68 -2.30 0.84 19.83
CA LYS A 68 -2.05 0.80 21.28
C LYS A 68 -3.28 0.29 22.00
N SER A 69 -3.22 -0.93 22.48
CA SER A 69 -4.31 -1.55 23.22
C SER A 69 -4.47 -0.87 24.60
N PRO A 70 -5.68 -0.88 25.21
CA PRO A 70 -5.92 -0.26 26.51
C PRO A 70 -5.06 -0.80 27.66
N ASP A 71 -4.51 -2.01 27.51
CA ASP A 71 -3.58 -2.65 28.44
C ASP A 71 -2.13 -2.16 28.29
N GLY A 72 -1.87 -1.25 27.34
CA GLY A 72 -0.55 -0.67 27.06
C GLY A 72 0.27 -1.44 26.03
N ASN A 73 -0.25 -2.53 25.46
CA ASN A 73 0.46 -3.29 24.42
C ASN A 73 0.35 -2.60 23.05
N GLU A 74 1.45 -2.60 22.29
CA GLU A 74 1.46 -2.11 20.90
C GLU A 74 1.50 -3.29 19.92
N SER A 75 0.74 -3.16 18.83
CA SER A 75 0.71 -4.12 17.73
C SER A 75 0.77 -3.40 16.39
N SER A 76 1.34 -4.03 15.37
CA SER A 76 1.39 -3.49 14.01
C SER A 76 0.96 -4.54 13.00
N SER A 77 0.33 -4.09 11.92
CA SER A 77 -0.08 -4.94 10.78
C SER A 77 0.99 -5.00 9.67
N GLY A 78 2.19 -4.49 9.91
CA GLY A 78 3.24 -4.36 8.92
C GLY A 78 3.24 -2.99 8.24
N SER A 79 4.15 -2.84 7.28
CA SER A 79 4.39 -1.56 6.58
C SER A 79 3.74 -1.56 5.21
N TYR A 80 3.18 -0.41 4.83
CA TYR A 80 2.58 -0.19 3.52
C TYR A 80 3.40 0.83 2.73
N LEU A 81 3.57 0.59 1.43
CA LEU A 81 4.39 1.42 0.56
C LEU A 81 3.55 2.46 -0.18
N PHE A 82 4.09 3.67 -0.28
CA PHE A 82 3.46 4.82 -0.93
C PHE A 82 4.46 5.54 -1.83
N TYR A 83 3.93 6.28 -2.79
CA TYR A 83 4.71 7.21 -3.61
C TYR A 83 4.02 8.56 -3.72
N SER A 84 4.80 9.61 -3.88
CA SER A 84 4.35 10.95 -4.30
C SER A 84 4.90 11.24 -5.68
N HIS A 85 4.02 11.58 -6.62
CA HIS A 85 4.40 12.02 -7.97
C HIS A 85 3.68 13.33 -8.28
N LYS A 86 4.45 14.41 -8.46
CA LYS A 86 3.91 15.77 -8.74
C LYS A 86 2.85 16.22 -7.72
N GLY A 87 3.05 15.86 -6.45
CA GLY A 87 2.14 16.19 -5.34
C GLY A 87 0.92 15.28 -5.21
N VAL A 88 0.78 14.25 -6.05
CA VAL A 88 -0.28 13.24 -5.95
C VAL A 88 0.26 12.03 -5.20
N LEU A 89 -0.44 11.66 -4.13
CA LEU A 89 -0.17 10.46 -3.34
C LEU A 89 -0.79 9.23 -4.02
N GLY A 90 -0.01 8.16 -4.15
CA GLY A 90 -0.47 6.84 -4.55
C GLY A 90 0.11 5.74 -3.66
N THR A 91 -0.46 4.55 -3.77
CA THR A 91 0.02 3.35 -3.09
C THR A 91 0.86 2.52 -4.04
N VAL A 92 1.96 1.96 -3.54
CA VAL A 92 2.72 0.93 -4.24
C VAL A 92 2.27 -0.42 -3.71
N THR A 93 1.82 -1.32 -4.58
CA THR A 93 1.48 -2.69 -4.16
C THR A 93 2.73 -3.55 -4.25
N GLU A 94 3.10 -4.20 -3.15
CA GLU A 94 4.17 -5.20 -3.15
C GLU A 94 3.78 -6.38 -4.04
N PRO A 95 4.61 -6.77 -5.02
CA PRO A 95 4.21 -7.79 -5.96
C PRO A 95 4.50 -9.20 -5.43
N TYR A 96 3.44 -9.89 -5.01
CA TYR A 96 3.50 -11.30 -4.60
C TYR A 96 3.24 -12.29 -5.73
N THR A 97 2.95 -11.80 -6.94
CA THR A 97 2.63 -12.62 -8.11
C THR A 97 3.29 -12.06 -9.36
N THR A 98 3.20 -12.79 -10.48
CA THR A 98 3.55 -12.25 -11.79
C THR A 98 2.57 -11.14 -12.17
N GLN A 99 3.01 -9.88 -12.11
CA GLN A 99 2.14 -8.73 -12.34
C GLN A 99 2.92 -7.50 -12.85
N PRO A 100 2.29 -6.65 -13.68
CA PRO A 100 2.89 -5.38 -14.07
C PRO A 100 3.02 -4.44 -12.87
N LEU A 101 4.05 -3.59 -12.90
CA LEU A 101 4.36 -2.56 -11.91
C LEU A 101 4.27 -1.17 -12.59
N PRO A 102 3.06 -0.71 -12.91
CA PRO A 102 2.86 0.55 -13.62
C PRO A 102 3.35 1.76 -12.82
N GLU A 103 3.29 1.71 -11.49
CA GLU A 103 3.75 2.77 -10.58
C GLU A 103 5.25 3.00 -10.76
N LEU A 104 6.07 1.93 -10.76
CA LEU A 104 7.50 2.06 -11.00
C LEU A 104 7.80 2.61 -12.40
N THR A 105 7.08 2.12 -13.41
CA THR A 105 7.27 2.55 -14.80
C THR A 105 6.94 4.04 -14.96
N MET A 106 5.85 4.50 -14.33
CA MET A 106 5.43 5.90 -14.29
C MET A 106 6.44 6.77 -13.54
N CYS A 107 7.02 6.23 -12.46
CA CYS A 107 7.98 6.95 -11.64
C CYS A 107 9.36 7.10 -12.28
N LEU A 108 9.69 6.38 -13.37
CA LEU A 108 10.96 6.52 -14.06
C LEU A 108 11.19 7.94 -14.56
N LYS A 109 12.44 8.41 -14.52
CA LYS A 109 12.79 9.66 -15.19
C LYS A 109 12.54 9.57 -16.69
N GLU A 110 12.16 10.69 -17.29
CA GLU A 110 11.85 10.76 -18.72
C GLU A 110 13.08 10.43 -19.60
N ASP A 111 14.28 10.75 -19.13
CA ASP A 111 15.56 10.50 -19.80
C ASP A 111 16.23 9.19 -19.38
N PHE A 112 15.67 8.45 -18.42
CA PHE A 112 16.23 7.16 -18.01
C PHE A 112 16.08 6.11 -19.11
N VAL A 113 17.20 5.49 -19.48
CA VAL A 113 17.32 4.45 -20.51
C VAL A 113 18.21 3.30 -20.02
N ILE A 114 17.98 2.12 -20.58
CA ILE A 114 18.78 0.91 -20.33
C ILE A 114 19.26 0.35 -21.65
N THR A 115 20.50 0.70 -21.98
CA THR A 115 21.25 0.31 -23.17
C THR A 115 22.32 -0.73 -22.85
N ASN A 116 22.77 -0.78 -21.59
CA ASN A 116 23.83 -1.66 -21.10
C ASN A 116 23.48 -2.28 -19.72
N GLN A 117 24.36 -3.17 -19.26
CA GLN A 117 24.15 -3.93 -18.02
C GLN A 117 24.28 -3.06 -16.77
N ASP A 118 25.12 -2.02 -16.78
CA ASP A 118 25.30 -1.13 -15.62
C ASP A 118 24.02 -0.31 -15.36
N GLU A 119 23.36 0.15 -16.43
CA GLU A 119 22.05 0.81 -16.34
C GLU A 119 20.94 -0.14 -15.88
N ALA A 120 21.02 -1.41 -16.28
CA ALA A 120 20.08 -2.44 -15.84
C ALA A 120 20.27 -2.74 -14.34
N GLN A 121 21.52 -2.81 -13.88
CA GLN A 121 21.88 -2.97 -12.47
C GLN A 121 21.41 -1.77 -11.66
N LEU A 122 21.59 -0.54 -12.18
CA LEU A 122 21.10 0.66 -11.51
C LEU A 122 19.58 0.65 -11.33
N LEU A 123 18.82 0.22 -12.34
CA LEU A 123 17.37 0.02 -12.19
C LEU A 123 17.07 -1.06 -11.14
N PHE A 124 17.81 -2.18 -11.17
CA PHE A 124 17.59 -3.28 -10.24
C PHE A 124 17.72 -2.83 -8.79
N GLU A 125 18.82 -2.19 -8.45
CA GLU A 125 19.07 -1.65 -7.10
C GLU A 125 18.03 -0.59 -6.71
N ALA A 126 17.62 0.25 -7.66
CA ALA A 126 16.55 1.23 -7.42
C ALA A 126 15.21 0.55 -7.09
N ILE A 127 14.86 -0.54 -7.76
CA ILE A 127 13.64 -1.30 -7.46
C ILE A 127 13.71 -1.89 -6.04
N GLU A 128 14.85 -2.46 -5.65
CA GLU A 128 15.01 -3.10 -4.34
C GLU A 128 14.97 -2.12 -3.16
N THR A 129 15.36 -0.88 -3.39
CA THR A 129 15.20 0.15 -2.35
C THR A 129 13.73 0.54 -2.14
N VAL A 130 12.86 0.33 -3.14
CA VAL A 130 11.40 0.54 -3.04
C VAL A 130 10.73 -0.69 -2.44
N TYR A 131 11.11 -1.88 -2.92
CA TYR A 131 10.65 -3.18 -2.44
C TYR A 131 11.81 -3.93 -1.76
N PRO A 132 12.17 -3.56 -0.52
CA PRO A 132 13.19 -4.29 0.22
C PRO A 132 12.76 -5.76 0.35
N ASN A 133 13.57 -6.67 -0.17
CA ASN A 133 13.35 -8.09 -0.01
C ASN A 133 13.62 -8.46 1.46
N TYR A 134 12.60 -8.89 2.18
CA TYR A 134 12.71 -9.35 3.57
C TYR A 134 12.77 -10.88 3.68
N SER A 135 12.84 -11.59 2.56
CA SER A 135 12.92 -13.04 2.53
C SER A 135 14.34 -13.51 2.82
N MET A 136 14.56 -14.07 4.01
CA MET A 136 15.81 -14.74 4.40
C MET A 136 16.24 -15.87 3.44
N PHE A 137 15.33 -16.36 2.60
CA PHE A 137 15.61 -17.39 1.60
C PHE A 137 16.32 -16.83 0.36
N ASP A 138 16.09 -15.55 0.06
CA ASP A 138 16.60 -14.90 -1.14
C ASP A 138 17.80 -13.98 -0.86
N ASP A 139 18.06 -13.63 0.40
CA ASP A 139 19.16 -12.74 0.79
C ASP A 139 20.54 -13.19 0.28
N ASN A 140 20.72 -14.50 0.09
CA ASN A 140 21.97 -15.10 -0.42
C ASN A 140 21.90 -15.53 -1.89
N PHE A 141 20.79 -15.27 -2.57
CA PHE A 141 20.66 -15.62 -3.98
C PHE A 141 21.59 -14.71 -4.82
N PRO A 142 22.47 -15.28 -5.67
CA PRO A 142 23.32 -14.47 -6.53
C PRO A 142 22.46 -13.78 -7.59
N LYS A 143 22.30 -12.46 -7.46
CA LYS A 143 21.54 -11.66 -8.43
C LYS A 143 22.11 -11.82 -9.83
N GLU A 144 21.23 -11.99 -10.80
CA GLU A 144 21.62 -12.14 -12.21
C GLU A 144 20.92 -11.09 -13.07
N ILE A 145 21.63 -10.60 -14.09
CA ILE A 145 21.08 -9.69 -15.10
C ILE A 145 21.29 -10.30 -16.47
N THR A 146 20.19 -10.58 -17.16
CA THR A 146 20.21 -11.20 -18.48
C THR A 146 19.57 -10.28 -19.51
N LYS A 147 20.27 -10.01 -20.61
CA LYS A 147 19.71 -9.28 -21.74
C LYS A 147 18.81 -10.19 -22.57
N THR A 148 17.64 -9.71 -22.94
CA THR A 148 16.68 -10.40 -23.81
C THR A 148 16.48 -9.61 -25.12
N PRO A 149 15.84 -10.20 -26.16
CA PRO A 149 15.56 -9.48 -27.40
C PRO A 149 14.71 -8.21 -27.19
N ASN A 150 13.86 -8.19 -26.16
CA ASN A 150 12.90 -7.12 -25.88
C ASN A 150 13.26 -6.29 -24.64
N GLY A 151 14.45 -6.48 -24.06
CA GLY A 151 14.90 -5.74 -22.88
C GLY A 151 15.78 -6.58 -21.95
N TRP A 152 15.37 -6.72 -20.69
CA TRP A 152 16.20 -7.29 -19.63
C TRP A 152 15.39 -8.15 -18.65
N GLN A 153 16.06 -9.11 -18.04
CA GLN A 153 15.58 -9.88 -16.88
C GLN A 153 16.53 -9.59 -15.70
N LEU A 154 15.96 -9.19 -14.58
CA LEU A 154 16.66 -8.88 -13.33
C LEU A 154 16.25 -9.91 -12.28
N ILE A 155 17.08 -10.91 -12.03
CA ILE A 155 16.71 -12.09 -11.23
C ILE A 155 17.19 -11.90 -9.79
N ASP A 156 16.24 -12.07 -8.85
CA ASP A 156 16.41 -11.79 -7.42
C ASP A 156 16.12 -12.99 -6.51
N GLY A 157 15.91 -14.18 -7.07
CA GLY A 157 15.64 -15.39 -6.31
C GLY A 157 15.12 -16.54 -7.15
N GLU A 158 14.64 -17.56 -6.46
CA GLU A 158 14.05 -18.76 -7.05
C GLU A 158 12.84 -19.22 -6.22
N ILE A 159 11.81 -19.75 -6.89
CA ILE A 159 10.61 -20.28 -6.26
C ILE A 159 10.16 -21.53 -7.03
N PHE A 160 10.03 -22.66 -6.33
CA PHE A 160 9.65 -23.96 -6.95
C PHE A 160 10.48 -24.31 -8.20
N ASP A 161 11.80 -24.14 -8.13
CA ASP A 161 12.77 -24.37 -9.21
C ASP A 161 12.68 -23.37 -10.40
N ASP A 162 11.76 -22.41 -10.35
CA ASP A 162 11.65 -21.33 -11.32
C ASP A 162 12.34 -20.06 -10.81
N LYS A 163 13.09 -19.36 -11.67
CA LYS A 163 13.71 -18.09 -11.30
C LYS A 163 12.63 -17.02 -11.12
N LYS A 164 12.79 -16.18 -10.09
CA LYS A 164 11.96 -15.00 -9.89
C LYS A 164 12.79 -13.73 -10.04
N GLY A 165 12.15 -12.70 -10.56
CA GLY A 165 12.77 -11.39 -10.75
C GLY A 165 11.84 -10.36 -11.37
N TYR A 166 12.42 -9.49 -12.18
CA TYR A 166 11.72 -8.48 -12.95
C TYR A 166 11.99 -8.66 -14.44
N VAL A 167 10.94 -8.59 -15.26
CA VAL A 167 11.06 -8.44 -16.71
C VAL A 167 10.93 -6.96 -17.04
N ILE A 168 11.94 -6.43 -17.71
CA ILE A 168 12.00 -5.04 -18.15
C ILE A 168 11.86 -5.02 -19.67
N GLU A 169 10.76 -4.48 -20.17
CA GLU A 169 10.56 -4.29 -21.61
C GLU A 169 11.09 -2.92 -22.02
N THR A 170 11.96 -2.89 -23.04
CA THR A 170 12.55 -1.65 -23.56
C THR A 170 12.32 -1.48 -25.06
N THR A 171 12.32 -0.23 -25.50
CA THR A 171 12.44 0.10 -26.92
C THR A 171 13.86 -0.16 -27.43
N PRO A 172 14.11 -0.19 -28.75
CA PRO A 172 15.47 -0.30 -29.31
C PRO A 172 16.45 0.77 -28.81
N GLN A 173 15.95 1.94 -28.40
CA GLN A 173 16.73 3.04 -27.84
C GLN A 173 16.99 2.89 -26.33
N GLY A 174 16.53 1.81 -25.71
CA GLY A 174 16.70 1.55 -24.28
C GLY A 174 15.64 2.18 -23.39
N LYS A 175 14.65 2.92 -23.93
CA LYS A 175 13.57 3.47 -23.11
C LYS A 175 12.73 2.33 -22.52
N VAL A 176 12.62 2.29 -21.18
CA VAL A 176 11.77 1.34 -20.47
C VAL A 176 10.30 1.66 -20.74
N THR A 177 9.55 0.63 -21.11
CA THR A 177 8.11 0.73 -21.43
C THR A 177 7.25 -0.02 -20.43
N LYS A 178 7.78 -1.09 -19.81
CA LYS A 178 7.12 -1.83 -18.74
C LYS A 178 8.13 -2.44 -17.78
N ILE A 179 7.73 -2.52 -16.52
CA ILE A 179 8.37 -3.29 -15.46
C ILE A 179 7.35 -4.30 -14.97
N ILE A 180 7.71 -5.58 -14.92
CA ILE A 180 6.82 -6.69 -14.53
C ILE A 180 7.54 -7.51 -13.48
N ARG A 181 6.94 -7.74 -12.31
CA ARG A 181 7.38 -8.81 -11.41
C ARG A 181 7.07 -10.13 -12.10
N SER A 182 8.02 -11.06 -12.11
CA SER A 182 7.83 -12.43 -12.59
C SER A 182 8.28 -13.42 -11.53
N LEU A 183 7.51 -14.51 -11.39
CA LEU A 183 7.84 -15.66 -10.55
C LEU A 183 8.24 -16.89 -11.38
N ASN A 184 8.36 -16.75 -12.70
CA ASN A 184 8.62 -17.85 -13.63
C ASN A 184 9.47 -17.42 -14.83
N LEU A 185 10.71 -16.99 -14.56
CA LEU A 185 11.70 -16.53 -15.55
C LEU A 185 12.50 -17.67 -16.20
#